data_AF-A0A8S3R4B3-F1
#
_entry.id   AF-A0A8S3R4B3-F1
#
_cell.length_a   1.000
_cell.length_b   1.000
_cell.length_c   1.000
_cell.angle_alpha   90.00
_cell.angle_beta   90.00
_cell.angle_gamma   90.00
#
_symmetry.space_group_name_H-M   'P 1'
#
loop_
_entity.id
_entity.type
_entity.pdbx_description
1 polymer ?
#
loop_
_entity_poly.entity_id
_entity_poly.type
_entity_poly.pdbx_seq_one_letter_code
_entity_poly.pdbx_strand_id
1 'polypeptide(L)'
;MCYLLIFVTEIVGEVQLKKYGKFLEDYATQLREIEEALDDSIGDSWDMTLDPISLQLLPYEQTSLLQLIRTDNKIFNKIITVFAALCCEMQSLKHEAENKFYNALLFYGEGEPDEGLQDGDAQVQMGKMMSLIQELSCFVTRSYEVVKSVVQQFSCLYTASRSGPKLINVTDVHFQVVYEHLGDLLTVLITLDEIINNHGTLTDHWTLYKRSDSFFYNLIYIKVIDFAKLRLG
;
A
#
# COMPACT_ATOMS: atom_id res chain seq x y z
N MET A 1 75.25 -10.32 21.69
CA MET A 1 74.29 -9.63 20.79
C MET A 1 73.27 -10.59 20.19
N CYS A 2 73.65 -11.67 19.46
CA CYS A 2 72.67 -12.59 18.84
C CYS A 2 71.73 -13.34 19.81
N TYR A 3 72.21 -13.84 20.96
CA TYR A 3 71.36 -14.58 21.92
C TYR A 3 70.24 -13.74 22.55
N LEU A 4 70.50 -12.45 22.78
CA LEU A 4 69.50 -11.54 23.35
C LEU A 4 68.39 -11.23 22.33
N LEU A 5 68.74 -11.18 21.04
CA LEU A 5 67.80 -10.88 19.96
C LEU A 5 66.85 -12.06 19.70
N ILE A 6 67.35 -13.30 19.78
CA ILE A 6 66.54 -14.53 19.68
C ILE A 6 65.55 -14.61 20.84
N PHE A 7 66.00 -14.34 22.06
CA PHE A 7 65.14 -14.40 23.26
C PHE A 7 64.02 -13.36 23.24
N VAL A 8 64.30 -12.14 22.75
CA VAL A 8 63.28 -11.09 22.59
C VAL A 8 62.26 -11.46 21.51
N THR A 9 62.68 -12.04 20.39
CA THR A 9 61.74 -12.48 19.34
C THR A 9 60.84 -13.63 19.80
N GLU A 10 61.34 -14.52 20.64
CA GLU A 10 60.58 -15.64 21.19
C GLU A 10 59.50 -15.16 22.18
N ILE A 11 59.87 -14.24 23.09
CA ILE A 11 58.92 -13.62 24.02
C ILE A 11 57.86 -12.78 23.29
N VAL A 12 58.25 -12.02 22.27
CA VAL A 12 57.30 -11.25 21.45
C VAL A 12 56.37 -12.18 20.67
N GLY A 13 56.87 -13.31 20.17
CA GLY A 13 56.08 -14.34 19.50
C GLY A 13 55.02 -14.96 20.40
N GLU A 14 55.39 -15.35 21.62
CA GLU A 14 54.45 -15.91 22.61
C GLU A 14 53.36 -14.92 23.02
N VAL A 15 53.73 -13.64 23.20
CA VAL A 15 52.77 -12.58 23.55
C VAL A 15 51.78 -12.33 22.42
N GLN A 16 52.22 -12.36 21.16
CA GLN A 16 51.33 -12.21 20.00
C GLN A 16 50.41 -13.42 19.81
N LEU A 17 50.91 -14.65 20.02
CA LEU A 17 50.10 -15.87 19.98
C LEU A 17 49.00 -15.86 21.04
N LYS A 18 49.30 -15.41 22.26
CA LYS A 18 48.29 -15.27 23.33
C LYS A 18 47.23 -14.22 23.00
N LYS A 19 47.62 -13.09 22.40
CA LYS A 19 46.66 -12.07 21.95
C LYS A 19 45.74 -12.59 20.86
N TYR A 20 46.30 -13.33 19.89
CA TYR A 20 45.53 -13.91 18.80
C TYR A 20 44.58 -15.02 19.28
N GLY A 21 45.04 -15.86 20.21
CA GLY A 21 44.20 -16.87 20.86
C GLY A 21 43.02 -16.24 21.61
N LYS A 22 43.27 -15.18 22.38
CA LYS A 22 42.21 -14.45 23.09
C LYS A 22 41.21 -13.80 22.12
N PHE A 23 41.70 -13.22 21.03
CA PHE A 23 40.82 -12.65 20.00
C PHE A 23 39.91 -13.71 19.36
N LEU A 24 40.43 -14.90 19.05
CA LEU A 24 39.63 -15.99 18.49
C LEU A 24 38.56 -16.49 19.48
N GLU A 25 38.91 -16.54 20.77
CA GLU A 25 37.99 -16.95 21.83
C GLU A 25 36.87 -15.93 22.05
N ASP A 26 37.21 -14.63 22.06
CA ASP A 26 36.24 -13.54 22.12
C ASP A 26 35.31 -13.56 20.87
N TYR A 27 35.86 -13.81 19.68
CA TYR A 27 35.09 -13.89 18.44
C TYR A 27 34.18 -15.13 18.37
N ALA A 28 34.67 -16.28 18.86
CA ALA A 28 33.86 -17.49 18.98
C ALA A 28 32.70 -17.32 19.97
N THR A 29 32.94 -16.58 21.05
CA THR A 29 31.91 -16.24 22.05
C THR A 29 30.84 -15.34 21.43
N GLN A 30 31.22 -14.31 20.68
CA GLN A 30 30.28 -13.44 19.96
C GLN A 30 29.44 -14.20 18.93
N LEU A 31 30.06 -15.12 18.18
CA LEU A 31 29.34 -15.97 17.23
C LEU A 31 28.32 -16.86 17.93
N ARG A 32 28.68 -17.43 19.09
CA ARG A 32 27.78 -18.26 19.89
C ARG A 32 26.60 -17.46 20.46
N GLU A 33 26.83 -16.22 20.90
CA GLU A 33 25.77 -15.32 21.35
C GLU A 33 24.79 -14.96 20.22
N ILE A 34 25.30 -14.75 19.00
CA ILE A 34 24.47 -14.52 17.81
C ILE A 34 23.68 -15.79 17.46
N GLU A 35 24.31 -16.96 17.52
CA GLU A 35 23.67 -18.24 17.25
C GLU A 35 22.55 -18.53 18.26
N GLU A 36 22.82 -18.36 19.57
CA GLU A 36 21.82 -18.51 20.63
C GLU A 36 20.65 -17.51 20.48
N ALA A 37 20.94 -16.25 20.14
CA ALA A 37 19.89 -15.24 19.90
C ALA A 37 19.06 -15.52 18.63
N LEU A 38 19.64 -16.21 17.64
CA LEU A 38 18.95 -16.54 16.40
C LEU A 38 18.17 -17.85 16.50
N ASP A 39 18.64 -18.83 17.27
CA ASP A 39 17.96 -20.11 17.50
C ASP A 39 16.60 -19.91 18.21
N ASP A 40 16.54 -19.01 19.20
CA ASP A 40 15.30 -18.61 19.88
C ASP A 40 14.31 -17.84 18.96
N SER A 41 14.78 -17.32 17.83
CA SER A 41 13.98 -16.48 16.89
C SER A 41 13.54 -17.25 15.63
N ILE A 42 14.32 -18.24 15.20
CA ILE A 42 14.08 -19.01 13.97
C ILE A 42 13.32 -20.32 14.23
N GLY A 43 13.38 -20.88 15.44
CA GLY A 43 12.77 -22.18 15.75
C GLY A 43 11.23 -22.25 15.65
N ASP A 44 10.53 -21.16 15.96
CA ASP A 44 9.06 -21.13 16.04
C ASP A 44 8.37 -20.36 14.90
N SER A 45 9.11 -19.69 14.00
CA SER A 45 8.51 -18.77 13.01
C SER A 45 8.41 -19.30 11.58
N TRP A 46 9.01 -20.46 11.28
CA TRP A 46 8.96 -21.08 9.94
C TRP A 46 8.67 -22.57 10.07
N ASP A 47 7.40 -22.93 10.31
CA ASP A 47 6.97 -24.32 10.23
C ASP A 47 6.48 -24.61 8.81
N MET A 48 7.29 -25.34 8.03
CA MET A 48 6.94 -25.76 6.66
C MET A 48 5.63 -26.59 6.57
N THR A 49 5.08 -27.04 7.71
CA THR A 49 3.78 -27.70 7.80
C THR A 49 2.62 -26.77 8.21
N LEU A 50 2.90 -25.62 8.81
CA LEU A 50 1.91 -24.61 9.22
C LEU A 50 1.85 -23.39 8.27
N ASP A 51 2.89 -23.14 7.49
CA ASP A 51 2.98 -22.02 6.55
C ASP A 51 2.86 -22.51 5.09
N PRO A 52 1.64 -22.78 4.59
CA PRO A 52 1.45 -23.22 3.23
C PRO A 52 1.91 -22.13 2.25
N ILE A 53 2.73 -22.52 1.27
CA ILE A 53 3.04 -21.69 0.10
C ILE A 53 1.73 -21.42 -0.63
N SER A 54 1.18 -20.22 -0.49
CA SER A 54 0.01 -19.78 -1.23
C SER A 54 0.39 -19.54 -2.68
N LEU A 55 0.06 -20.48 -3.56
CA LEU A 55 0.16 -20.31 -5.01
C LEU A 55 -1.07 -19.57 -5.51
N GLN A 56 -0.95 -18.26 -5.67
CA GLN A 56 -2.01 -17.42 -6.22
C GLN A 56 -2.04 -17.57 -7.76
N LEU A 57 -2.79 -18.54 -8.27
CA LEU A 57 -3.06 -18.65 -9.71
C LEU A 57 -4.12 -17.60 -10.10
N LEU A 58 -3.65 -16.47 -10.63
CA LEU A 58 -4.52 -15.50 -11.30
C LEU A 58 -4.63 -15.86 -12.79
N PRO A 59 -5.83 -16.01 -13.36
CA PRO A 59 -5.99 -16.21 -14.79
C PRO A 59 -5.48 -14.99 -15.55
N TYR A 60 -4.52 -15.20 -16.45
CA TYR A 60 -3.94 -14.13 -17.27
C TYR A 60 -4.60 -14.15 -18.66
N GLU A 61 -5.52 -13.22 -18.90
CA GLU A 61 -6.22 -13.05 -20.17
C GLU A 61 -5.28 -12.39 -21.20
N GLN A 62 -4.91 -13.11 -22.26
CA GLN A 62 -4.05 -12.59 -23.35
C GLN A 62 -4.85 -11.87 -24.47
N THR A 63 -6.17 -11.84 -24.35
CA THR A 63 -7.08 -11.29 -25.37
C THR A 63 -7.44 -9.84 -25.06
N SER A 64 -7.43 -8.97 -26.07
CA SER A 64 -7.87 -7.58 -25.87
C SER A 64 -9.39 -7.48 -25.68
N LEU A 65 -9.83 -6.49 -24.89
CA LEU A 65 -11.25 -6.23 -24.62
C LEU A 65 -12.09 -6.03 -25.91
N LEU A 66 -11.50 -5.44 -26.94
CA LEU A 66 -12.11 -5.28 -28.28
C LEU A 66 -12.30 -6.61 -29.03
N GLN A 67 -11.43 -7.59 -28.79
CA GLN A 67 -11.55 -8.91 -29.41
C GLN A 67 -12.57 -9.79 -28.69
N LEU A 68 -12.75 -9.59 -27.38
CA LEU A 68 -13.78 -10.25 -26.56
C LEU A 68 -15.19 -9.75 -26.94
N ILE A 69 -15.34 -8.46 -27.25
CA ILE A 69 -16.63 -7.84 -27.57
C ILE A 69 -16.81 -7.76 -29.10
N ARG A 70 -17.17 -8.89 -29.71
CA ARG A 70 -17.47 -8.98 -31.15
C ARG A 70 -18.89 -9.45 -31.40
N THR A 71 -19.79 -8.48 -31.56
CA THR A 71 -21.19 -8.69 -31.99
C THR A 71 -21.47 -7.97 -33.30
N ASP A 72 -22.54 -8.34 -34.01
CA ASP A 72 -22.96 -7.66 -35.25
C ASP A 72 -23.44 -6.21 -35.00
N ASN A 73 -23.91 -5.93 -33.79
CA ASN A 73 -24.34 -4.59 -33.40
C ASN A 73 -23.14 -3.72 -32.99
N LYS A 74 -22.69 -2.86 -33.92
CA LYS A 74 -21.58 -1.93 -33.70
C LYS A 74 -21.83 -0.91 -32.58
N ILE A 75 -23.08 -0.50 -32.35
CA ILE A 75 -23.44 0.43 -31.28
C ILE A 75 -23.30 -0.28 -29.93
N PHE A 76 -23.82 -1.50 -29.85
CA PHE A 76 -23.70 -2.33 -28.65
C PHE A 76 -22.24 -2.59 -28.28
N ASN A 77 -21.40 -2.96 -29.25
CA ASN A 77 -19.97 -3.16 -29.01
C ASN A 77 -19.32 -1.93 -28.39
N LYS A 78 -19.64 -0.71 -28.87
CA LYS A 78 -19.12 0.54 -28.28
C LYS A 78 -19.54 0.71 -26.83
N ILE A 79 -20.83 0.53 -26.54
CA ILE A 79 -21.38 0.69 -25.19
C ILE A 79 -20.74 -0.32 -24.22
N ILE A 80 -20.70 -1.60 -24.59
CA ILE A 80 -20.09 -2.64 -23.76
C ILE A 80 -18.58 -2.43 -23.63
N THR A 81 -17.89 -1.95 -24.67
CA THR A 81 -16.45 -1.64 -24.58
C THR A 81 -16.18 -0.59 -23.50
N VAL A 82 -17.00 0.46 -23.45
CA VAL A 82 -16.86 1.52 -22.44
C VAL A 82 -17.15 0.99 -21.04
N PHE A 83 -18.25 0.24 -20.85
CA PHE A 83 -18.57 -0.30 -19.53
C PHE A 83 -17.56 -1.34 -19.05
N ALA A 84 -17.08 -2.22 -19.94
CA ALA A 84 -16.06 -3.20 -19.60
C ALA A 84 -14.73 -2.50 -19.22
N ALA A 85 -14.32 -1.45 -19.94
CA ALA A 85 -13.15 -0.66 -19.57
C ALA A 85 -13.31 0.00 -18.19
N LEU A 86 -14.48 0.57 -17.88
CA LEU A 86 -14.78 1.12 -16.56
C LEU A 86 -14.78 0.05 -15.47
N CYS A 87 -15.28 -1.16 -15.74
CA CYS A 87 -15.25 -2.27 -14.79
C CYS A 87 -13.82 -2.72 -14.48
N CYS A 88 -12.98 -2.89 -15.51
CA CYS A 88 -11.56 -3.20 -15.32
C CYS A 88 -10.87 -2.13 -14.48
N GLU A 89 -11.15 -0.86 -14.75
CA GLU A 89 -10.56 0.25 -14.00
C GLU A 89 -11.01 0.26 -12.53
N MET A 90 -12.30 0.07 -12.24
CA MET A 90 -12.80 -0.04 -10.86
C MET A 90 -12.15 -1.22 -10.12
N GLN A 91 -11.96 -2.36 -10.80
CA GLN A 91 -11.29 -3.52 -10.23
C GLN A 91 -9.81 -3.26 -9.94
N SER A 92 -9.09 -2.56 -10.84
CA SER A 92 -7.70 -2.15 -10.60
C SER A 92 -7.57 -1.21 -9.41
N LEU A 93 -8.48 -0.23 -9.29
CA LEU A 93 -8.50 0.70 -8.15
C LEU A 93 -8.77 -0.03 -6.83
N LYS A 94 -9.71 -0.98 -6.80
CA LYS A 94 -9.95 -1.83 -5.63
C LYS A 94 -8.69 -2.58 -5.20
N HIS A 95 -8.03 -3.24 -6.16
CA HIS A 95 -6.81 -4.00 -5.90
C HIS A 95 -5.64 -3.12 -5.42
N GLU A 96 -5.51 -1.90 -5.97
CA GLU A 96 -4.53 -0.93 -5.49
C GLU A 96 -4.78 -0.56 -4.03
N ALA A 97 -6.04 -0.30 -3.66
CA ALA A 97 -6.38 0.07 -2.28
C ALA A 97 -6.10 -1.04 -1.27
N GLU A 98 -6.51 -2.27 -1.59
CA GLU A 98 -6.32 -3.44 -0.73
C GLU A 98 -4.84 -3.74 -0.46
N ASN A 99 -3.99 -3.64 -1.47
CA ASN A 99 -2.59 -4.01 -1.33
C ASN A 99 -1.69 -2.89 -0.83
N LYS A 100 -2.04 -1.63 -1.10
CA LYS A 100 -1.15 -0.50 -0.85
C LYS A 100 -1.61 0.37 0.32
N PHE A 101 -2.87 0.78 0.34
CA PHE A 101 -3.34 1.79 1.28
C PHE A 101 -3.84 1.17 2.60
N TYR A 102 -4.54 0.05 2.55
CA TYR A 102 -5.13 -0.55 3.77
C TYR A 102 -4.06 -0.90 4.80
N ASN A 103 -3.08 -1.72 4.43
CA ASN A 103 -2.02 -2.13 5.36
C ASN A 103 -1.20 -0.93 5.85
N ALA A 104 -0.84 -0.01 4.96
CA ALA A 104 -0.01 1.13 5.31
C ALA A 104 -0.70 2.11 6.28
N LEU A 105 -2.03 2.26 6.18
CA LEU A 105 -2.81 3.10 7.09
C LEU A 105 -3.16 2.37 8.39
N LEU A 106 -3.46 1.07 8.34
CA LEU A 106 -3.80 0.26 9.52
C LEU A 106 -2.62 0.12 10.48
N PHE A 107 -1.43 -0.17 9.96
CA PHE A 107 -0.22 -0.39 10.75
C PHE A 107 0.58 0.89 11.04
N TYR A 108 0.03 2.07 10.77
CA TYR A 108 0.70 3.31 11.10
C TYR A 108 0.84 3.46 12.63
N GLY A 109 2.03 3.78 13.14
CA GLY A 109 2.27 3.87 14.58
C GLY A 109 2.35 2.53 15.33
N GLU A 110 2.16 1.39 14.65
CA GLU A 110 2.46 0.08 15.22
C GLU A 110 3.98 -0.09 15.33
N GLY A 111 4.49 -0.22 16.56
CA GLY A 111 5.93 -0.32 16.86
C GLY A 111 6.53 0.91 17.53
N GLU A 112 5.71 1.88 17.96
CA GLU A 112 6.21 2.96 18.82
C GLU A 112 6.55 2.44 20.23
N PRO A 113 7.66 2.89 20.83
CA PRO A 113 8.04 2.49 22.18
C PRO A 113 6.98 2.96 23.19
N ASP A 114 6.67 2.12 24.19
CA ASP A 114 5.73 2.44 25.28
C ASP A 114 6.11 3.71 26.07
N GLU A 115 7.38 4.11 26.03
CA GLU A 115 7.89 5.35 26.63
C GLU A 115 7.49 6.62 25.85
N GLY A 116 6.83 6.46 24.70
CA GLY A 116 6.43 7.53 23.80
C GLY A 116 7.54 7.96 22.84
N LEU A 117 7.15 8.67 21.78
CA LEU A 117 8.09 9.24 20.82
C LEU A 117 8.88 10.42 21.40
N GLN A 118 10.14 10.56 20.97
CA GLN A 118 10.91 11.77 21.25
C GLN A 118 10.38 12.95 20.42
N ASP A 119 10.62 14.17 20.90
CA ASP A 119 10.17 15.39 20.23
C ASP A 119 10.81 15.50 18.83
N GLY A 120 9.97 15.50 17.79
CA GLY A 120 10.41 15.49 16.39
C GLY A 120 10.21 14.16 15.65
N ASP A 121 10.12 13.03 16.35
CA ASP A 121 10.01 11.71 15.71
C ASP A 121 8.67 11.53 15.00
N ALA A 122 7.58 12.05 15.59
CA ALA A 122 6.25 12.06 14.99
C ALA A 122 6.24 12.81 13.65
N GLN A 123 6.94 13.95 13.57
CA GLN A 123 7.07 14.75 12.36
C GLN A 123 7.90 14.04 11.28
N VAL A 124 8.96 13.33 11.67
CA VAL A 124 9.78 12.53 10.74
C VAL A 124 8.99 11.34 10.20
N GLN A 125 8.26 10.63 11.05
CA GLN A 125 7.39 9.54 10.61
C GLN A 125 6.29 10.04 9.67
N MET A 126 5.63 11.15 10.00
CA MET A 126 4.62 11.77 9.13
C MET A 126 5.24 12.25 7.81
N GLY A 127 6.47 12.76 7.83
CA GLY A 127 7.22 13.13 6.62
C GLY A 127 7.45 11.94 5.69
N LYS A 128 7.77 10.75 6.23
CA LYS A 128 7.86 9.50 5.44
C LYS A 128 6.49 9.06 4.90
N MET A 129 5.44 9.28 5.67
CA MET A 129 4.06 8.95 5.29
C MET A 129 3.49 9.91 4.23
N MET A 130 4.08 11.11 4.06
CA MET A 130 3.59 12.14 3.14
C MET A 130 3.41 11.66 1.70
N SER A 131 4.37 10.88 1.17
CA SER A 131 4.28 10.34 -0.18
C SER A 131 3.06 9.42 -0.35
N LEU A 132 2.77 8.58 0.66
CA LEU A 132 1.59 7.72 0.65
C LEU A 132 0.30 8.54 0.68
N ILE A 133 0.23 9.59 1.53
CA ILE A 133 -0.94 10.46 1.63
C ILE A 133 -1.19 11.22 0.32
N GLN A 134 -0.13 11.67 -0.35
CA GLN A 134 -0.24 12.29 -1.66
C GLN A 134 -0.78 11.30 -2.70
N GLU A 135 -0.26 10.08 -2.73
CA GLU A 135 -0.72 9.04 -3.65
C GLU A 135 -2.19 8.66 -3.36
N LEU A 136 -2.57 8.57 -2.08
CA LEU A 136 -3.95 8.38 -1.66
C LEU A 136 -4.86 9.52 -2.17
N SER A 137 -4.39 10.77 -2.18
CA SER A 137 -5.12 11.90 -2.78
C SER A 137 -5.44 11.69 -4.25
N CYS A 138 -4.44 11.26 -4.99
CA CYS A 138 -4.55 11.01 -6.41
C CYS A 138 -5.51 9.83 -6.65
N PHE A 139 -5.39 8.78 -5.85
CA PHE A 139 -6.28 7.62 -5.86
C PHE A 139 -7.75 8.01 -5.63
N VAL A 140 -8.05 8.79 -4.59
CA VAL A 140 -9.43 9.25 -4.30
C VAL A 140 -9.97 10.12 -5.44
N THR A 141 -9.14 11.03 -5.97
CA THR A 141 -9.51 11.86 -7.13
C THR A 141 -9.85 10.98 -8.33
N ARG A 142 -9.03 9.96 -8.62
CA ARG A 142 -9.26 9.05 -9.73
C ARG A 142 -10.52 8.23 -9.54
N SER A 143 -10.75 7.70 -8.34
CA SER A 143 -11.95 6.95 -7.99
C SER A 143 -13.22 7.78 -8.23
N TYR A 144 -13.21 9.05 -7.84
CA TYR A 144 -14.31 9.98 -8.10
C TYR A 144 -14.57 10.19 -9.60
N GLU A 145 -13.51 10.39 -10.40
CA GLU A 145 -13.63 10.55 -11.85
C GLU A 145 -14.24 9.31 -12.53
N VAL A 146 -13.85 8.11 -12.06
CA VAL A 146 -14.38 6.83 -12.56
C VAL A 146 -15.85 6.67 -12.20
N VAL A 147 -16.23 6.90 -10.94
CA VAL A 147 -17.63 6.88 -10.49
C VAL A 147 -18.47 7.86 -11.29
N LYS A 148 -17.99 9.10 -11.45
CA LYS A 148 -18.65 10.12 -12.27
C LYS A 148 -18.84 9.66 -13.71
N SER A 149 -17.81 9.05 -14.30
CA SER A 149 -17.86 8.53 -15.66
C SER A 149 -18.92 7.42 -15.79
N VAL A 150 -18.97 6.47 -14.85
CA VAL A 150 -19.99 5.40 -14.82
C VAL A 150 -21.40 6.00 -14.77
N VAL A 151 -21.66 6.95 -13.85
CA VAL A 151 -22.97 7.60 -13.72
C VAL A 151 -23.34 8.38 -14.99
N GLN A 152 -22.38 9.06 -15.62
CA GLN A 152 -22.60 9.76 -16.89
C GLN A 152 -22.93 8.79 -18.04
N GLN A 153 -22.24 7.66 -18.14
CA GLN A 153 -22.54 6.64 -19.17
C GLN A 153 -23.94 6.05 -18.97
N PHE A 154 -24.33 5.75 -17.73
CA PHE A 154 -25.70 5.33 -17.42
C PHE A 154 -26.72 6.42 -17.72
N SER A 155 -26.45 7.67 -17.35
CA SER A 155 -27.34 8.79 -17.65
C SER A 155 -27.56 8.95 -19.15
N CYS A 156 -26.50 8.86 -19.97
CA CYS A 156 -26.61 8.87 -21.43
C CYS A 156 -27.44 7.68 -21.95
N LEU A 157 -27.24 6.49 -21.39
CA LEU A 157 -27.94 5.28 -21.81
C LEU A 157 -29.46 5.34 -21.53
N TYR A 158 -29.86 5.83 -20.35
CA TYR A 158 -31.26 5.91 -19.94
C TYR A 158 -31.96 7.20 -20.41
N THR A 159 -31.25 8.33 -20.52
CA THR A 159 -31.82 9.63 -20.92
C THR A 159 -31.97 9.78 -22.43
N ALA A 160 -31.27 8.97 -23.24
CA ALA A 160 -31.45 8.90 -24.70
C ALA A 160 -32.90 8.58 -25.13
N SER A 161 -33.76 8.18 -24.21
CA SER A 161 -35.19 7.93 -24.45
C SER A 161 -36.06 9.20 -24.57
N ARG A 162 -35.59 10.42 -24.25
CA ARG A 162 -36.48 11.61 -24.17
C ARG A 162 -36.46 12.58 -25.36
N SER A 163 -35.48 12.56 -26.27
CA SER A 163 -35.53 13.48 -27.43
C SER A 163 -34.64 13.14 -28.65
N GLY A 164 -34.12 11.91 -28.76
CA GLY A 164 -33.28 11.48 -29.89
C GLY A 164 -33.53 10.02 -30.31
N PRO A 165 -32.98 9.55 -31.44
CA PRO A 165 -33.12 8.16 -31.86
C PRO A 165 -32.53 7.25 -30.79
N LYS A 166 -33.33 6.30 -30.28
CA LYS A 166 -32.92 5.33 -29.26
C LYS A 166 -31.69 4.57 -29.78
N LEU A 167 -30.55 4.75 -29.11
CA LEU A 167 -29.29 4.10 -29.49
C LEU A 167 -29.42 2.57 -29.38
N ILE A 168 -30.06 2.08 -28.31
CA ILE A 168 -30.39 0.68 -28.04
C ILE A 168 -31.69 0.63 -27.21
N ASN A 169 -32.50 -0.42 -27.40
CA ASN A 169 -33.61 -0.72 -26.50
C ASN A 169 -33.07 -1.44 -25.25
N VAL A 170 -33.07 -0.75 -24.11
CA VAL A 170 -32.43 -1.19 -22.87
C VAL A 170 -33.42 -1.82 -21.88
N THR A 171 -34.69 -2.00 -22.28
CA THR A 171 -35.78 -2.41 -21.38
C THR A 171 -35.54 -3.78 -20.73
N ASP A 172 -34.73 -4.65 -21.34
CA ASP A 172 -34.40 -6.00 -20.84
C ASP A 172 -32.89 -6.22 -20.62
N VAL A 173 -32.08 -5.15 -20.59
CA VAL A 173 -30.62 -5.27 -20.39
C VAL A 173 -30.24 -4.85 -18.97
N HIS A 174 -29.76 -5.81 -18.19
CA HIS A 174 -29.30 -5.59 -16.82
C HIS A 174 -27.77 -5.47 -16.78
N PHE A 175 -27.27 -4.31 -16.36
CA PHE A 175 -25.84 -4.05 -16.16
C PHE A 175 -25.39 -4.40 -14.74
N GLN A 176 -25.84 -5.54 -14.21
CA GLN A 176 -25.59 -5.94 -12.82
C GLN A 176 -24.11 -5.90 -12.46
N VAL A 177 -23.24 -6.46 -13.31
CA VAL A 177 -21.78 -6.49 -13.11
C VAL A 177 -21.19 -5.08 -12.94
N VAL A 178 -21.70 -4.09 -13.69
CA VAL A 178 -21.23 -2.71 -13.57
C VAL A 178 -21.62 -2.12 -12.21
N TYR A 179 -22.83 -2.43 -11.71
CA TYR A 179 -23.27 -2.00 -10.38
C TYR A 179 -22.50 -2.70 -9.26
N GLU A 180 -22.15 -3.97 -9.42
CA GLU A 180 -21.32 -4.71 -8.46
C GLU A 180 -19.93 -4.07 -8.34
N HIS A 181 -19.24 -3.83 -9.47
CA HIS A 181 -17.94 -3.16 -9.44
C HIS A 181 -18.01 -1.71 -8.93
N LEU A 182 -19.11 -1.00 -9.19
CA LEU A 182 -19.34 0.32 -8.62
C LEU A 182 -19.52 0.25 -7.10
N GLY A 183 -20.31 -0.71 -6.61
CA GLY A 183 -20.50 -0.96 -5.19
C GLY A 183 -19.19 -1.32 -4.48
N ASP A 184 -18.36 -2.15 -5.10
CA ASP A 184 -17.03 -2.49 -4.63
C ASP A 184 -16.14 -1.25 -4.47
N LEU A 185 -16.07 -0.38 -5.49
CA LEU A 185 -15.26 0.84 -5.42
C LEU A 185 -15.77 1.82 -4.35
N LEU A 186 -17.09 1.96 -4.21
CA LEU A 186 -17.67 2.78 -3.13
C LEU A 186 -17.37 2.20 -1.76
N THR A 187 -17.41 0.87 -1.62
CA THR A 187 -17.04 0.17 -0.38
C THR A 187 -15.58 0.45 -0.03
N VAL A 188 -14.67 0.43 -1.01
CA VAL A 188 -13.26 0.79 -0.80
C VAL A 188 -13.10 2.21 -0.25
N LEU A 189 -13.82 3.19 -0.81
CA LEU A 189 -13.78 4.58 -0.32
C LEU A 189 -14.32 4.69 1.11
N ILE A 190 -15.39 3.97 1.44
CA ILE A 190 -15.95 3.94 2.81
C ILE A 190 -14.95 3.30 3.78
N THR A 191 -14.33 2.19 3.42
CA THR A 191 -13.33 1.50 4.24
C THR A 191 -12.12 2.39 4.50
N LEU A 192 -11.62 3.11 3.49
CA LEU A 192 -10.54 4.09 3.69
C LEU A 192 -10.92 5.19 4.68
N ASP A 193 -12.14 5.72 4.55
CA ASP A 193 -12.63 6.76 5.46
C ASP A 193 -12.76 6.23 6.90
N GLU A 194 -13.25 4.99 7.07
CA GLU A 194 -13.36 4.33 8.36
C GLU A 194 -12.00 4.09 9.01
N ILE A 195 -11.00 3.65 8.24
CA ILE A 195 -9.62 3.46 8.73
C ILE A 195 -9.06 4.80 9.21
N ILE A 196 -9.19 5.87 8.42
CA ILE A 196 -8.64 7.19 8.77
C ILE A 196 -9.33 7.78 10.00
N ASN A 197 -10.67 7.66 10.09
CA ASN A 197 -11.44 8.24 11.21
C ASN A 197 -11.18 7.52 12.54
N ASN A 198 -10.90 6.22 12.52
CA ASN A 198 -10.59 5.44 13.72
C ASN A 198 -9.12 5.55 14.15
N HIS A 199 -8.24 6.07 13.29
CA HIS A 199 -6.81 6.12 13.55
C HIS A 199 -6.40 7.46 14.19
N GLY A 200 -6.49 7.51 15.53
CA GLY A 200 -6.18 8.70 16.33
C GLY A 200 -4.74 9.19 16.19
N THR A 201 -3.76 8.28 16.24
CA THR A 201 -2.31 8.59 16.20
C THR A 201 -1.91 9.35 14.93
N LEU A 202 -2.35 8.87 13.76
CA LEU A 202 -2.21 9.53 12.46
C LEU A 202 -2.79 10.94 12.47
N THR A 203 -3.99 11.12 13.04
CA THR A 203 -4.62 12.44 13.14
C THR A 203 -3.81 13.38 14.03
N ASP A 204 -3.32 12.90 15.16
CA ASP A 204 -2.51 13.68 16.10
C ASP A 204 -1.17 14.07 15.48
N HIS A 205 -0.42 13.10 14.92
CA HIS A 205 0.84 13.35 14.21
C HIS A 205 0.64 14.35 13.05
N TRP A 206 -0.50 14.28 12.38
CA TRP A 206 -0.83 15.19 11.28
C TRP A 206 -1.10 16.61 11.79
N THR A 207 -1.74 16.77 12.95
CA THR A 207 -1.93 18.09 13.57
C THR A 207 -0.62 18.70 14.07
N LEU A 208 0.29 17.89 14.59
CA LEU A 208 1.63 18.34 15.01
C LEU A 208 2.48 18.75 13.80
N TYR A 209 2.43 17.95 12.74
CA TYR A 209 3.06 18.28 11.46
C TYR A 209 2.50 19.59 10.90
N LYS A 210 1.15 19.75 10.87
CA LYS A 210 0.44 21.00 10.47
C LYS A 210 0.99 22.27 11.10
N ARG A 211 1.32 22.19 12.38
CA ARG A 211 1.70 23.35 13.18
C ARG A 211 3.13 23.81 12.91
N SER A 212 3.96 22.94 12.33
CA SER A 212 5.41 23.16 12.21
C SER A 212 5.84 23.77 10.87
N ASP A 213 5.16 23.48 9.76
CA ASP A 213 5.72 23.67 8.41
C ASP A 213 5.04 24.77 7.55
N SER A 214 4.42 25.82 8.13
CA SER A 214 3.41 26.74 7.52
C SER A 214 3.60 27.26 6.06
N PHE A 215 4.72 27.00 5.39
CA PHE A 215 5.06 27.48 4.04
C PHE A 215 4.74 26.52 2.87
N PHE A 216 4.68 25.19 3.05
CA PHE A 216 4.40 24.22 1.96
C PHE A 216 2.92 23.81 1.82
N TYR A 217 2.04 24.37 2.66
CA TYR A 217 0.67 23.91 2.93
C TYR A 217 -0.34 24.03 1.78
N ASN A 218 -0.10 24.81 0.72
CA ASN A 218 -1.20 25.22 -0.16
C ASN A 218 -1.49 24.31 -1.36
N LEU A 219 -0.58 23.42 -1.78
CA LEU A 219 -0.77 22.70 -3.06
C LEU A 219 -1.26 21.25 -2.95
N ILE A 220 -0.96 20.54 -1.86
CA ILE A 220 -1.29 19.11 -1.71
C ILE A 220 -2.49 18.88 -0.78
N TYR A 221 -2.72 19.80 0.16
CA TYR A 221 -3.72 19.67 1.24
C TYR A 221 -5.19 19.77 0.81
N ILE A 222 -5.49 20.44 -0.31
CA ILE A 222 -6.88 20.74 -0.69
C ILE A 222 -7.64 19.51 -1.20
N LYS A 223 -6.99 18.40 -1.58
CA LYS A 223 -7.72 17.27 -2.20
C LYS A 223 -8.01 16.07 -1.28
N VAL A 224 -7.10 15.72 -0.36
CA VAL A 224 -7.34 14.58 0.57
C VAL A 224 -8.29 14.98 1.71
N ILE A 225 -8.01 16.12 2.36
CA ILE A 225 -8.76 16.53 3.56
C ILE A 225 -10.15 17.07 3.20
N ASP A 226 -10.33 17.69 2.03
CA ASP A 226 -11.69 18.09 1.62
C ASP A 226 -12.60 16.89 1.40
N PHE A 227 -12.09 15.69 1.07
CA PHE A 227 -12.91 14.49 1.03
C PHE A 227 -13.35 14.05 2.44
N ALA A 228 -12.45 14.09 3.43
CA ALA A 228 -12.79 13.85 4.84
C ALA A 228 -13.73 14.94 5.42
N LYS A 229 -13.66 16.19 4.93
CA LYS A 229 -14.55 17.30 5.34
C LYS A 229 -15.87 17.38 4.58
N LEU A 230 -15.98 16.77 3.40
CA LEU A 230 -17.24 16.68 2.63
C LEU A 230 -18.28 15.74 3.27
N ARG A 231 -17.97 15.14 4.44
CA ARG A 231 -18.91 14.37 5.27
C ARG A 231 -19.62 15.21 6.35
N LEU A 232 -19.38 16.53 6.43
CA LEU A 232 -20.06 17.44 7.37
C LEU A 232 -20.66 18.68 6.68
N GLY A 233 -21.48 18.44 5.65
CA GLY A 233 -22.37 19.44 5.05
C GLY A 233 -23.74 18.84 4.77
#